data_AF-A0A3D9BS71-F1
#
_entry.id   AF-A0A3D9BS71-F1
#
_cell.length_a   1.000
_cell.length_b   1.000
_cell.length_c   1.000
_cell.angle_alpha   90.00
_cell.angle_beta   90.00
_cell.angle_gamma   90.00
#
_symmetry.space_group_name_H-M   'P 1'
#
loop_
_entity.id
_entity.type
_entity.pdbx_description
1 polymer ?
#
loop_
_entity_poly.entity_id
_entity_poly.type
_entity_poly.pdbx_seq_one_letter_code
_entity_poly.pdbx_strand_id
1 'polypeptide(L)'
;MPNDNGKIQLPWELALWITQLPLRPTSLKLLVSMLHQQDLRDGWHDFEEWPLPCWATFSALRARVGPKGANDGRALRRLREELLEAGILSHCAVLRHERAHALQWRVAPAIAAQMSCRVASDYVLLDLDELGTLKTRDEIGLYIYLRREWGKHAPQFDIALVPETCRADLRRYRRALLTLADRLGARFHIALCYRTDAPVPDRLTVKIEHAGTRWFEGALEKAPPDAQRWTIGSLREEGSDAPGQGE
;
A
#
# COMPACT_ATOMS: atom_id res chain seq x y z
N MET A 1 7.11 24.24 8.24
CA MET A 1 6.95 23.08 7.33
C MET A 1 5.76 22.29 7.81
N PRO A 2 4.91 21.72 6.94
CA PRO A 2 3.97 20.71 7.39
C PRO A 2 4.75 19.67 8.20
N ASN A 3 4.25 19.28 9.38
CA ASN A 3 4.91 18.28 10.21
C ASN A 3 4.95 16.96 9.43
N ASP A 4 6.12 16.61 8.87
CA ASP A 4 6.36 15.32 8.21
C ASP A 4 6.16 14.21 9.25
N ASN A 5 5.01 13.55 9.19
CA ASN A 5 4.63 12.46 10.08
C ASN A 5 4.85 11.09 9.44
N GLY A 6 5.56 11.02 8.31
CA GLY A 6 5.83 9.78 7.58
C GLY A 6 4.59 9.16 6.93
N LYS A 7 3.51 9.93 6.71
CA LYS A 7 2.27 9.42 6.13
C LYS A 7 1.86 10.22 4.90
N ILE A 8 1.25 9.53 3.94
CA ILE A 8 0.66 10.13 2.75
C ILE A 8 -0.80 9.71 2.60
N GLN A 9 -1.64 10.68 2.28
CA GLN A 9 -3.00 10.47 1.85
C GLN A 9 -3.04 10.32 0.33
N LEU A 10 -3.55 9.19 -0.15
CA LEU A 10 -3.83 8.97 -1.58
C LEU A 10 -5.33 8.84 -1.78
N PRO A 11 -5.92 9.50 -2.81
CA PRO A 11 -7.26 9.17 -3.28
C PRO A 11 -7.38 7.66 -3.53
N TRP A 12 -8.51 7.06 -3.14
CA TRP A 12 -8.68 5.62 -3.19
C TRP A 12 -8.54 5.07 -4.62
N GLU A 13 -9.21 5.71 -5.59
CA GLU A 13 -9.13 5.32 -7.01
C GLU A 13 -7.70 5.40 -7.54
N LEU A 14 -6.93 6.42 -7.12
CA LEU A 14 -5.52 6.54 -7.49
C LEU A 14 -4.71 5.39 -6.92
N ALA A 15 -4.90 5.09 -5.63
CA ALA A 15 -4.18 4.02 -4.95
C ALA A 15 -4.51 2.66 -5.59
N LEU A 16 -5.78 2.40 -5.90
CA LEU A 16 -6.23 1.20 -6.57
C LEU A 16 -5.60 1.06 -7.96
N TRP A 17 -5.70 2.10 -8.79
CA TRP A 17 -5.09 2.10 -10.12
C TRP A 17 -3.58 1.84 -10.07
N ILE A 18 -2.86 2.49 -9.15
CA ILE A 18 -1.42 2.30 -8.98
C ILE A 18 -1.07 0.83 -8.68
N THR A 19 -1.88 0.11 -7.90
CA THR A 19 -1.64 -1.32 -7.59
C THR A 19 -1.78 -2.25 -8.79
N GLN A 20 -2.56 -1.84 -9.80
CA GLN A 20 -2.81 -2.60 -11.03
C GLN A 20 -1.69 -2.42 -12.06
N LEU A 21 -0.90 -1.36 -11.98
CA LEU A 21 0.19 -1.08 -12.91
C LEU A 21 1.33 -2.11 -12.81
N PRO A 22 1.98 -2.52 -13.90
CA PRO A 22 3.06 -3.52 -13.91
C PRO A 22 4.41 -3.03 -13.28
N LEU A 23 4.37 -2.13 -12.30
CA LEU A 23 5.54 -1.61 -11.57
C LEU A 23 6.23 -2.66 -10.68
N ARG A 24 7.55 -2.58 -10.55
CA ARG A 24 8.27 -3.40 -9.57
C ARG A 24 7.95 -2.94 -8.14
N PRO A 25 8.09 -3.82 -7.12
CA PRO A 25 7.89 -3.43 -5.72
C PRO A 25 8.68 -2.18 -5.33
N THR A 26 9.95 -2.11 -5.73
CA THR A 26 10.80 -0.95 -5.44
C THR A 26 10.30 0.32 -6.13
N SER A 27 9.88 0.24 -7.39
CA SER A 27 9.36 1.38 -8.14
C SER A 27 8.05 1.89 -7.55
N LEU A 28 7.17 0.97 -7.13
CA LEU A 28 5.91 1.28 -6.46
C LEU A 28 6.15 2.01 -5.13
N LYS A 29 7.07 1.51 -4.30
CA LYS A 29 7.42 2.18 -3.03
C LYS A 29 8.03 3.56 -3.27
N LEU A 30 8.93 3.69 -4.24
CA LEU A 30 9.56 4.96 -4.58
C LEU A 30 8.56 5.95 -5.15
N LEU A 31 7.58 5.50 -5.95
CA LEU A 31 6.47 6.33 -6.40
C LEU A 31 5.74 6.94 -5.21
N VAL A 32 5.34 6.13 -4.22
CA VAL A 32 4.66 6.63 -3.01
C VAL A 32 5.54 7.66 -2.28
N SER A 33 6.85 7.41 -2.18
CA SER A 33 7.79 8.40 -1.60
C SER A 33 7.93 9.68 -2.44
N MET A 34 7.81 9.61 -3.77
CA MET A 34 7.85 10.77 -4.67
C MET A 34 6.58 11.60 -4.52
N LEU A 35 5.41 10.97 -4.47
CA LEU A 35 4.14 11.64 -4.20
C LEU A 35 4.18 12.32 -2.81
N HIS A 36 4.70 11.64 -1.78
CA HIS A 36 4.85 12.23 -0.46
C HIS A 36 5.79 13.44 -0.46
N GLN A 37 6.91 13.37 -1.19
CA GLN A 37 7.81 14.51 -1.33
C GLN A 37 7.12 15.72 -1.99
N GLN A 38 6.20 15.47 -2.93
CA GLN A 38 5.42 16.51 -3.57
C GLN A 38 4.35 17.10 -2.64
N ASP A 39 3.71 16.25 -1.82
CA ASP A 39 2.81 16.66 -0.72
C ASP A 39 3.50 17.63 0.26
N LEU A 40 4.70 17.28 0.73
CA LEU A 40 5.45 18.12 1.68
C LEU A 40 5.82 19.49 1.13
N ARG A 41 5.83 19.64 -0.19
CA ARG A 41 6.11 20.91 -0.89
C ARG A 41 4.85 21.66 -1.29
N ASP A 42 3.69 21.18 -0.86
CA ASP A 42 2.39 21.68 -1.27
C ASP A 42 2.21 21.72 -2.80
N GLY A 43 2.85 20.77 -3.48
CA GLY A 43 2.95 20.72 -4.93
C GLY A 43 1.70 20.19 -5.62
N TRP A 44 0.50 20.42 -5.05
CA TRP A 44 -0.79 19.98 -5.60
C TRP A 44 -1.79 21.12 -5.83
N HIS A 45 -1.49 22.33 -5.38
CA HIS A 45 -2.34 23.52 -5.57
C HIS A 45 -1.73 24.47 -6.61
N ASP A 46 -2.57 25.34 -7.19
CA ASP A 46 -2.20 26.40 -8.15
C ASP A 46 -1.47 25.96 -9.42
N PHE A 47 -2.18 25.31 -10.35
CA PHE A 47 -1.66 25.06 -11.70
C PHE A 47 -2.56 25.74 -12.74
N GLU A 48 -2.20 26.95 -13.16
CA GLU A 48 -2.80 27.56 -14.36
C GLU A 48 -2.40 26.80 -15.64
N GLU A 49 -1.25 26.12 -15.65
CA GLU A 49 -0.79 25.38 -16.84
C GLU A 49 -0.24 23.97 -16.57
N TRP A 50 0.54 23.71 -15.51
CA TRP A 50 1.16 22.38 -15.27
C TRP A 50 1.50 22.10 -13.79
N PRO A 51 1.49 20.83 -13.34
CA PRO A 51 1.98 20.46 -12.00
C PRO A 51 3.43 20.92 -11.79
N LEU A 52 3.70 21.54 -10.64
CA LEU A 52 5.03 22.06 -10.31
C LEU A 52 6.08 20.94 -10.32
N PRO A 53 7.29 21.18 -10.88
CA PRO A 53 8.37 20.20 -10.82
C PRO A 53 8.80 19.99 -9.37
N CYS A 54 8.90 18.73 -8.98
CA CYS A 54 9.43 18.32 -7.69
C CYS A 54 10.80 17.66 -7.87
N TRP A 55 11.60 17.65 -6.81
CA TRP A 55 12.91 17.01 -6.86
C TRP A 55 13.33 16.48 -5.49
N ALA A 56 14.15 15.45 -5.49
CA ALA A 56 14.81 14.89 -4.31
C ALA A 56 16.02 14.04 -4.72
N THR A 57 16.97 13.85 -3.79
CA THR A 57 18.02 12.86 -3.98
C THR A 57 17.42 11.45 -3.93
N PHE A 58 17.98 10.52 -4.70
CA PHE A 58 17.51 9.15 -4.67
C PHE A 58 17.66 8.50 -3.28
N SER A 59 18.71 8.89 -2.54
CA SER A 59 18.91 8.48 -1.15
C SER A 59 17.79 8.99 -0.24
N ALA A 60 17.33 10.23 -0.40
CA ALA A 60 16.22 10.78 0.39
C ALA A 60 14.90 10.03 0.15
N LEU A 61 14.58 9.72 -1.11
CA LEU A 61 13.39 8.92 -1.44
C LEU A 61 13.46 7.52 -0.81
N ARG A 62 14.61 6.86 -0.90
CA ARG A 62 14.81 5.54 -0.30
C ARG A 62 14.83 5.55 1.21
N ALA A 63 15.28 6.63 1.84
CA ALA A 63 15.31 6.72 3.29
C ALA A 63 13.90 6.56 3.89
N ARG A 64 12.85 6.96 3.16
CA ARG A 64 11.45 6.87 3.58
C ARG A 64 10.82 5.49 3.41
N VAL A 65 11.20 4.73 2.38
CA VAL A 65 10.50 3.48 2.00
C VAL A 65 11.42 2.26 1.83
N GLY A 66 12.71 2.40 2.13
CA GLY A 66 13.71 1.33 2.08
C GLY A 66 13.89 0.65 0.70
N PRO A 67 14.82 -0.31 0.59
CA PRO A 67 15.88 -0.65 1.56
C PRO A 67 17.02 0.39 1.57
N LYS A 68 17.69 0.55 2.72
CA LYS A 68 18.80 1.51 2.96
C LYS A 68 20.16 1.00 2.42
N GLY A 69 20.23 0.60 1.15
CA GLY A 69 21.42 -0.01 0.50
C GLY A 69 22.01 0.82 -0.66
N ALA A 70 22.98 0.25 -1.39
CA ALA A 70 23.74 0.95 -2.44
C ALA A 70 22.88 1.58 -3.56
N ASN A 71 23.30 2.75 -4.04
CA ASN A 71 22.66 3.51 -5.12
C ASN A 71 23.03 2.94 -6.50
N ASP A 72 22.22 2.01 -7.01
CA ASP A 72 22.42 1.51 -8.38
C ASP A 72 21.74 2.44 -9.39
N GLY A 73 22.54 3.10 -10.24
CA GLY A 73 22.04 3.92 -11.35
C GLY A 73 21.17 3.15 -12.35
N ARG A 74 21.27 1.81 -12.40
CA ARG A 74 20.33 0.97 -13.17
C ARG A 74 18.93 0.97 -12.57
N ALA A 75 18.80 0.93 -11.24
CA ALA A 75 17.51 1.01 -10.57
C ALA A 75 16.83 2.37 -10.83
N LEU A 76 17.63 3.44 -10.86
CA LEU A 76 17.15 4.80 -11.17
C LEU A 76 16.61 4.93 -12.60
N ARG A 77 17.38 4.45 -13.59
CA ARG A 77 16.95 4.44 -15.00
C ARG A 77 15.65 3.67 -15.17
N ARG A 78 15.57 2.50 -14.53
CA ARG A 78 14.39 1.65 -14.59
C ARG A 78 13.16 2.28 -13.93
N LEU A 79 13.31 2.90 -12.75
CA LEU A 79 12.23 3.65 -12.11
C LEU A 79 11.67 4.70 -13.07
N ARG A 80 12.56 5.48 -13.70
CA ARG A 80 12.17 6.51 -14.66
C ARG A 80 11.40 5.91 -15.84
N GLU A 81 11.92 4.85 -16.45
CA GLU A 81 11.27 4.16 -17.57
C GLU A 81 9.88 3.65 -17.18
N GLU A 82 9.76 2.91 -16.08
CA GLU A 82 8.49 2.35 -15.60
C GLU A 82 7.44 3.44 -15.30
N LEU A 83 7.85 4.57 -14.70
CA LEU A 83 6.92 5.64 -14.33
C LEU A 83 6.50 6.55 -15.51
N LEU A 84 7.38 6.73 -16.50
CA LEU A 84 7.04 7.45 -17.73
C LEU A 84 6.15 6.60 -18.63
N GLU A 85 6.48 5.31 -18.80
CA GLU A 85 5.69 4.36 -19.61
C GLU A 85 4.29 4.16 -19.03
N ALA A 86 4.16 4.11 -17.70
CA ALA A 86 2.87 4.02 -17.02
C ALA A 86 2.06 5.34 -17.03
N GLY A 87 2.59 6.42 -17.61
CA GLY A 87 1.92 7.72 -17.67
C GLY A 87 1.73 8.40 -16.30
N ILE A 88 2.45 7.95 -15.27
CA ILE A 88 2.38 8.56 -13.93
C ILE A 88 3.15 9.89 -13.90
N LEU A 89 4.28 9.93 -14.60
CA LEU A 89 5.10 11.12 -14.75
C LEU A 89 4.98 11.64 -16.19
N SER A 90 4.83 12.96 -16.33
CA SER A 90 4.95 13.65 -17.61
C SER A 90 6.41 13.98 -17.95
N HIS A 91 7.26 14.11 -16.92
CA HIS A 91 8.68 14.37 -17.07
C HIS A 91 9.48 13.77 -15.91
N CYS A 92 10.68 13.27 -16.20
CA CYS A 92 11.61 12.81 -15.18
C CYS A 92 13.06 12.88 -15.68
N ALA A 93 13.86 13.73 -15.05
CA ALA A 93 15.26 13.97 -15.37
C ALA A 93 16.16 13.64 -14.18
N VAL A 94 17.37 13.17 -14.49
CA VAL A 94 18.43 12.97 -13.49
C VAL A 94 19.28 14.23 -13.46
N LEU A 95 19.25 14.96 -12.35
CA LEU A 95 20.12 16.09 -12.10
C LEU A 95 21.46 15.58 -11.54
N ARG A 96 22.57 16.06 -12.10
CA ARG A 96 23.90 15.85 -11.52
C ARG A 96 24.10 16.90 -10.43
N HIS A 97 23.94 16.51 -9.16
CA HIS A 97 24.17 17.40 -8.02
C HIS A 97 25.34 16.87 -7.18
N GLU A 98 26.50 17.53 -7.26
CA GLU A 98 27.61 17.57 -6.27
C GLU A 98 28.06 16.27 -5.56
N ARG A 99 27.74 15.06 -6.07
CA ARG A 99 28.11 13.67 -5.63
C ARG A 99 26.89 12.74 -5.45
N ALA A 100 25.66 13.20 -5.63
CA ALA A 100 24.44 12.39 -5.56
C ALA A 100 23.57 12.54 -6.82
N HIS A 101 22.96 11.44 -7.26
CA HIS A 101 21.93 11.47 -8.29
C HIS A 101 20.64 12.02 -7.68
N ALA A 102 20.27 13.24 -8.08
CA ALA A 102 18.96 13.79 -7.80
C ALA A 102 18.01 13.49 -8.95
N LEU A 103 16.76 13.24 -8.62
CA LEU A 103 15.66 13.18 -9.59
C LEU A 103 14.90 14.48 -9.54
N GLN A 104 14.62 15.03 -10.71
CA GLN A 104 13.59 16.04 -10.90
C GLN A 104 12.47 15.40 -11.71
N TRP A 105 11.23 15.56 -11.27
CA TRP A 105 10.08 14.99 -11.96
C TRP A 105 8.91 15.97 -12.01
N ARG A 106 8.01 15.72 -12.95
CA ARG A 106 6.67 16.27 -12.98
C ARG A 106 5.70 15.11 -13.07
N VAL A 107 4.72 15.09 -12.19
CA VAL A 107 3.58 14.16 -12.29
C VAL A 107 2.76 14.49 -13.54
N ALA A 108 2.05 13.50 -14.05
CA ALA A 108 1.09 13.74 -15.12
C ALA A 108 -0.09 14.59 -14.59
N PRO A 109 -0.67 15.49 -15.42
CA PRO A 109 -1.79 16.35 -15.00
C PRO A 109 -2.96 15.58 -14.41
N ALA A 110 -3.29 14.40 -14.95
CA ALA A 110 -4.36 13.55 -14.42
C ALA A 110 -4.11 13.09 -12.97
N ILE A 111 -2.85 12.78 -12.63
CA ILE A 111 -2.47 12.37 -11.26
C ILE A 111 -2.53 13.57 -10.31
N ALA A 112 -2.06 14.74 -10.77
CA ALA A 112 -2.13 15.97 -9.99
C ALA A 112 -3.59 16.38 -9.70
N ALA A 113 -4.48 16.26 -10.69
CA ALA A 113 -5.91 16.55 -10.53
C ALA A 113 -6.60 15.61 -9.51
N GLN A 114 -6.20 14.34 -9.45
CA GLN A 114 -6.72 13.43 -8.42
C GLN A 114 -6.17 13.79 -7.03
N MET A 115 -4.87 14.08 -6.93
CA MET A 115 -4.22 14.45 -5.67
C MET A 115 -4.71 15.79 -5.11
N SER A 116 -5.02 16.78 -5.96
CA SER A 116 -5.54 18.08 -5.51
C SER A 116 -6.91 17.96 -4.83
N CYS A 117 -7.74 17.02 -5.27
CA CYS A 117 -9.08 16.76 -4.73
C CYS A 117 -9.09 15.80 -3.52
N ARG A 118 -7.93 15.33 -3.04
CA ARG A 118 -7.83 14.24 -2.05
C ARG A 118 -8.56 14.48 -0.73
N VAL A 119 -8.66 15.74 -0.29
CA VAL A 119 -9.30 16.11 1.00
C VAL A 119 -10.82 15.90 0.93
N ALA A 120 -11.43 16.13 -0.23
CA ALA A 120 -12.87 16.01 -0.44
C ALA A 120 -13.28 14.63 -0.97
N SER A 121 -12.32 13.75 -1.29
CA SER A 121 -12.57 12.44 -1.87
C SER A 121 -12.30 11.31 -0.89
N ASP A 122 -12.80 10.13 -1.25
CA ASP A 122 -12.47 8.92 -0.54
C ASP A 122 -10.97 8.61 -0.66
N TYR A 123 -10.33 8.28 0.46
CA TYR A 123 -8.87 8.17 0.52
C TYR A 123 -8.39 6.98 1.36
N VAL A 124 -7.11 6.68 1.19
CA VAL A 124 -6.33 5.78 2.04
C VAL A 124 -5.12 6.51 2.62
N LEU A 125 -4.85 6.29 3.91
CA LEU A 125 -3.69 6.83 4.60
C LEU A 125 -2.61 5.74 4.72
N LEU A 126 -1.50 5.95 4.02
CA LEU A 126 -0.37 5.02 3.99
C LEU A 126 0.74 5.52 4.91
N ASP A 127 1.26 4.61 5.73
CA ASP A 127 2.49 4.81 6.50
C ASP A 127 3.71 4.35 5.70
N LEU A 128 4.68 5.24 5.52
CA LEU A 128 5.88 5.01 4.70
C LEU A 128 6.85 4.03 5.35
N ASP A 129 6.93 4.00 6.69
CA ASP A 129 7.79 3.05 7.42
C ASP A 129 7.22 1.64 7.29
N GLU A 130 5.90 1.46 7.49
CA GLU A 130 5.21 0.19 7.27
C GLU A 130 5.42 -0.29 5.83
N LEU A 131 5.12 0.57 4.84
CA LEU A 131 5.31 0.31 3.41
C LEU A 131 6.75 -0.09 3.11
N GLY A 132 7.72 0.53 3.78
CA GLY A 132 9.12 0.32 3.50
C GLY A 132 9.62 -1.08 3.82
N THR A 133 8.97 -1.76 4.77
CA THR A 133 9.26 -3.15 5.16
C THR A 133 8.76 -4.19 4.15
N LEU A 134 7.82 -3.82 3.27
CA LEU A 134 7.19 -4.71 2.30
C LEU A 134 8.13 -5.00 1.13
N LYS A 135 8.14 -6.25 0.67
CA LYS A 135 9.11 -6.77 -0.30
C LYS A 135 8.47 -7.14 -1.64
N THR A 136 7.23 -7.59 -1.62
CA THR A 136 6.53 -8.08 -2.81
C THR A 136 5.40 -7.14 -3.23
N ARG A 137 4.96 -7.27 -4.49
CA ARG A 137 3.81 -6.50 -4.98
C ARG A 137 2.52 -6.88 -4.26
N ASP A 138 2.31 -8.16 -4.01
CA ASP A 138 1.11 -8.66 -3.33
C ASP A 138 1.05 -8.12 -1.90
N GLU A 139 2.19 -8.07 -1.19
CA GLU A 139 2.28 -7.42 0.13
C GLU A 139 1.90 -5.93 0.07
N ILE A 140 2.42 -5.18 -0.90
CA ILE A 140 2.13 -3.74 -1.03
C ILE A 140 0.66 -3.49 -1.42
N GLY A 141 0.14 -4.26 -2.38
CA GLY A 141 -1.24 -4.15 -2.82
C GLY A 141 -2.22 -4.46 -1.68
N LEU A 142 -2.04 -5.59 -1.00
CA LEU A 142 -2.88 -5.96 0.13
C LEU A 142 -2.75 -4.97 1.30
N TYR A 143 -1.55 -4.45 1.56
CA TYR A 143 -1.36 -3.39 2.55
C TYR A 143 -2.23 -2.17 2.25
N ILE A 144 -2.29 -1.70 1.01
CA ILE A 144 -3.11 -0.56 0.61
C ILE A 144 -4.60 -0.82 0.87
N TYR A 145 -5.11 -2.00 0.51
CA TYR A 145 -6.49 -2.42 0.85
C TYR A 145 -6.72 -2.48 2.35
N LEU A 146 -5.80 -3.07 3.12
CA LEU A 146 -5.90 -3.18 4.57
C LEU A 146 -5.98 -1.80 5.22
N ARG A 147 -5.10 -0.86 4.84
CA ARG A 147 -5.10 0.51 5.37
C ARG A 147 -6.38 1.27 5.05
N ARG A 148 -7.03 0.97 3.93
CA ARG A 148 -8.33 1.54 3.55
C ARG A 148 -9.45 1.06 4.48
N GLU A 149 -9.43 -0.22 4.83
CA GLU A 149 -10.47 -0.83 5.67
C GLU A 149 -10.23 -0.66 7.18
N TRP A 150 -8.99 -0.45 7.61
CA TRP A 150 -8.54 -0.54 9.02
C TRP A 150 -9.37 0.28 10.03
N GLY A 151 -9.89 1.44 9.63
CA GLY A 151 -10.67 2.32 10.52
C GLY A 151 -12.15 1.96 10.67
N LYS A 152 -12.65 0.96 9.94
CA LYS A 152 -14.07 0.61 9.92
C LYS A 152 -14.43 -0.33 11.08
N HIS A 153 -15.69 -0.34 11.50
CA HIS A 153 -16.17 -1.16 12.62
C HIS A 153 -16.04 -2.67 12.36
N ALA A 154 -16.38 -3.11 11.15
CA ALA A 154 -16.31 -4.49 10.69
C ALA A 154 -15.46 -4.56 9.40
N PRO A 155 -14.14 -4.40 9.51
CA PRO A 155 -13.28 -4.17 8.35
C PRO A 155 -13.09 -5.44 7.53
N GLN A 156 -13.49 -5.39 6.26
CA GLN A 156 -13.38 -6.51 5.33
C GLN A 156 -13.21 -6.03 3.89
N PHE A 157 -12.59 -6.86 3.07
CA PHE A 157 -12.48 -6.61 1.63
C PHE A 157 -12.46 -7.92 0.86
N ASP A 158 -12.76 -7.82 -0.43
CA ASP A 158 -12.77 -8.93 -1.36
C ASP A 158 -11.62 -8.81 -2.36
N ILE A 159 -10.97 -9.94 -2.65
CA ILE A 159 -9.95 -10.07 -3.70
C ILE A 159 -10.51 -10.98 -4.77
N ALA A 160 -10.74 -10.45 -5.97
CA ALA A 160 -11.14 -11.25 -7.12
C ALA A 160 -10.05 -12.26 -7.48
N LEU A 161 -10.45 -13.49 -7.77
CA LEU A 161 -9.57 -14.56 -8.21
C LEU A 161 -9.81 -14.87 -9.67
N VAL A 162 -8.73 -15.13 -10.40
CA VAL A 162 -8.78 -15.63 -11.77
C VAL A 162 -8.69 -17.16 -11.70
N PRO A 163 -9.69 -17.91 -12.21
CA PRO A 163 -9.74 -19.37 -12.07
C PRO A 163 -8.44 -20.09 -12.51
N GLU A 164 -7.84 -19.63 -13.60
CA GLU A 164 -6.65 -20.21 -14.22
C GLU A 164 -5.40 -20.07 -13.33
N THR A 165 -5.30 -18.99 -12.56
CA THR A 165 -4.15 -18.68 -11.69
C THR A 165 -4.44 -18.85 -10.21
N CYS A 166 -5.68 -19.22 -9.85
CA CYS A 166 -6.18 -19.26 -8.48
C CYS A 166 -5.23 -19.95 -7.50
N ARG A 167 -4.74 -21.16 -7.81
CA ARG A 167 -3.81 -21.87 -6.91
C ARG A 167 -2.49 -21.13 -6.69
N ALA A 168 -1.98 -20.42 -7.69
CA ALA A 168 -0.79 -19.59 -7.54
C ALA A 168 -1.11 -18.33 -6.72
N ASP A 169 -2.22 -17.66 -7.03
CA ASP A 169 -2.67 -16.45 -6.36
C ASP A 169 -2.93 -16.69 -4.87
N LEU A 170 -3.64 -17.77 -4.52
CA LEU A 170 -3.88 -18.20 -3.13
C LEU A 170 -2.57 -18.37 -2.35
N ARG A 171 -1.55 -18.99 -2.95
CA ARG A 171 -0.24 -19.16 -2.29
C ARG A 171 0.46 -17.82 -2.09
N ARG A 172 0.41 -16.92 -3.07
CA ARG A 172 1.02 -15.58 -2.98
C ARG A 172 0.30 -14.73 -1.92
N TYR A 173 -1.03 -14.64 -1.98
CA TYR A 173 -1.83 -13.87 -1.04
C TYR A 173 -1.73 -14.43 0.38
N ARG A 174 -1.77 -15.76 0.57
CA ARG A 174 -1.55 -16.36 1.89
C ARG A 174 -0.22 -15.94 2.50
N ARG A 175 0.86 -15.94 1.71
CA ARG A 175 2.18 -15.52 2.17
C ARG A 175 2.22 -14.04 2.53
N ALA A 176 1.63 -13.19 1.69
CA ALA A 176 1.57 -11.76 1.92
C ALA A 176 0.72 -11.41 3.16
N LEU A 177 -0.43 -12.05 3.33
CA LEU A 177 -1.29 -11.89 4.50
C LEU A 177 -0.61 -12.36 5.79
N LEU A 178 0.19 -13.44 5.73
CA LEU A 178 0.99 -13.86 6.90
C LEU A 178 1.99 -12.76 7.29
N THR A 179 2.74 -12.22 6.33
CA THR A 179 3.66 -11.10 6.59
C THR A 179 2.93 -9.90 7.18
N LEU A 180 1.76 -9.55 6.64
CA LEU A 180 1.00 -8.37 7.06
C LEU A 180 0.36 -8.55 8.43
N ALA A 181 -0.07 -9.77 8.78
CA ALA A 181 -0.66 -10.10 10.07
C ALA A 181 0.35 -9.83 11.20
N ASP A 182 1.58 -10.35 11.05
CA ASP A 182 2.65 -10.17 12.03
C ASP A 182 3.05 -8.69 12.20
N ARG A 183 3.07 -7.95 11.08
CA ARG A 183 3.48 -6.55 11.02
C ARG A 183 2.47 -5.62 11.66
N LEU A 184 1.20 -5.81 11.31
CA LEU A 184 0.12 -4.94 11.76
C LEU A 184 -0.48 -5.40 13.10
N GLY A 185 -0.04 -6.55 13.64
CA GLY A 185 -0.61 -7.12 14.86
C GLY A 185 -2.09 -7.49 14.67
N ALA A 186 -2.42 -8.05 13.51
CA ALA A 186 -3.78 -8.43 13.15
C ALA A 186 -3.92 -9.94 12.96
N ARG A 187 -5.16 -10.39 13.09
CA ARG A 187 -5.60 -11.70 12.66
C ARG A 187 -6.52 -11.53 11.45
N PHE A 188 -6.31 -12.34 10.43
CA PHE A 188 -7.14 -12.34 9.22
C PHE A 188 -7.97 -13.61 9.14
N HIS A 189 -9.29 -13.44 9.03
CA HIS A 189 -10.24 -14.53 8.79
C HIS A 189 -10.59 -14.55 7.32
N ILE A 190 -10.24 -15.64 6.64
CA ILE A 190 -10.24 -15.70 5.19
C ILE A 190 -11.24 -16.77 4.74
N ALA A 191 -12.09 -16.41 3.78
CA ALA A 191 -13.01 -17.31 3.13
C ALA A 191 -12.75 -17.31 1.62
N LEU A 192 -12.45 -18.49 1.07
CA LEU A 192 -12.48 -18.72 -0.37
C LEU A 192 -13.93 -18.98 -0.79
N CYS A 193 -14.49 -18.03 -1.54
CA CYS A 193 -15.85 -18.05 -2.04
C CYS A 193 -15.86 -18.58 -3.47
N TYR A 194 -16.82 -19.44 -3.78
CA TYR A 194 -17.06 -20.00 -5.11
C TYR A 194 -18.20 -19.27 -5.81
N ARG A 195 -18.25 -19.38 -7.13
CA ARG A 195 -19.40 -18.91 -7.90
C ARG A 195 -20.66 -19.65 -7.49
N THR A 196 -21.81 -18.98 -7.60
CA THR A 196 -23.10 -19.57 -7.25
C THR A 196 -23.58 -20.61 -8.27
N ASP A 197 -23.10 -20.53 -9.51
CA ASP A 197 -23.53 -21.36 -10.64
C ASP A 197 -22.55 -22.50 -10.98
N ALA A 198 -21.36 -22.51 -10.39
CA ALA A 198 -20.33 -23.51 -10.66
C ALA A 198 -19.33 -23.64 -9.50
N PRO A 199 -18.70 -24.80 -9.28
CA PRO A 199 -17.67 -25.00 -8.26
C PRO A 199 -16.32 -24.38 -8.65
N VAL A 200 -16.35 -23.11 -9.07
CA VAL A 200 -15.20 -22.35 -9.55
C VAL A 200 -14.88 -21.24 -8.55
N PRO A 201 -13.62 -21.12 -8.08
CA PRO A 201 -13.20 -20.01 -7.21
C PRO A 201 -13.55 -18.65 -7.82
N ASP A 202 -14.21 -17.79 -7.04
CA ASP A 202 -14.62 -16.43 -7.44
C ASP A 202 -13.75 -15.38 -6.75
N ARG A 203 -13.68 -15.44 -5.42
CA ARG A 203 -12.98 -14.42 -4.63
C ARG A 203 -12.50 -14.92 -3.28
N LEU A 204 -11.54 -14.21 -2.70
CA LEU A 204 -11.22 -14.28 -1.28
C LEU A 204 -11.91 -13.14 -0.55
N THR A 205 -12.72 -13.45 0.44
CA THR A 205 -13.17 -12.48 1.43
C THR A 205 -12.20 -12.51 2.60
N VAL A 206 -11.63 -11.35 2.94
CA VAL A 206 -10.69 -11.18 4.05
C VAL A 206 -11.33 -10.26 5.08
N LYS A 207 -11.56 -10.79 6.28
CA LYS A 207 -12.00 -10.00 7.44
C LYS A 207 -10.82 -9.76 8.37
N ILE A 208 -10.75 -8.55 8.89
CA ILE A 208 -9.64 -8.11 9.73
C ILE A 208 -10.11 -8.08 11.18
N GLU A 209 -9.33 -8.71 12.05
CA GLU A 209 -9.47 -8.62 13.51
C GLU A 209 -8.20 -7.98 14.06
N HIS A 210 -8.35 -6.87 14.77
CA HIS A 210 -7.30 -6.19 15.51
C HIS A 210 -7.90 -5.53 16.76
N ALA A 211 -7.07 -4.97 17.64
CA ALA A 211 -7.50 -4.42 18.93
C ALA A 211 -8.62 -3.35 18.85
N GLY A 212 -8.79 -2.69 17.69
CA GLY A 212 -9.81 -1.66 17.47
C GLY A 212 -11.09 -2.16 16.79
N THR A 213 -11.15 -3.42 16.37
CA THR A 213 -12.32 -3.96 15.65
C THR A 213 -13.45 -4.33 16.60
N ARG A 214 -14.69 -4.20 16.13
CA ARG A 214 -15.89 -4.61 16.88
C ARG A 214 -16.76 -5.48 15.97
N TRP A 215 -16.55 -6.78 16.05
CA TRP A 215 -17.36 -7.76 15.34
C TRP A 215 -18.53 -8.22 16.20
N PHE A 216 -19.71 -8.38 15.61
CA PHE A 216 -20.79 -9.12 16.26
C PHE A 216 -20.38 -10.59 16.45
N GLU A 217 -20.95 -11.25 17.45
CA GLU A 217 -20.70 -12.67 17.71
C GLU A 217 -20.98 -13.52 16.45
N GLY A 218 -20.04 -14.39 16.10
CA GLY A 218 -20.10 -15.25 14.90
C GLY A 218 -19.90 -14.52 13.56
N ALA A 219 -19.80 -13.18 13.55
CA ALA A 219 -19.69 -12.43 12.30
C ALA A 219 -18.38 -12.70 11.56
N LEU A 220 -17.29 -13.00 12.27
CA LEU A 220 -16.00 -13.36 11.67
C LEU A 220 -16.09 -14.69 10.91
N GLU A 221 -16.78 -15.69 11.46
CA GLU A 221 -16.92 -17.02 10.85
C GLU A 221 -17.94 -17.08 9.70
N LYS A 222 -18.82 -16.06 9.59
CA LYS A 222 -19.88 -16.02 8.57
C LYS A 222 -19.31 -15.99 7.15
N ALA A 223 -19.55 -17.02 6.37
CA ALA A 223 -19.18 -17.10 4.96
C ALA A 223 -20.29 -17.84 4.19
N PRO A 224 -20.31 -17.80 2.85
CA PRO A 224 -21.15 -18.69 2.07
C PRO A 224 -20.98 -20.16 2.50
N PRO A 225 -22.04 -21.00 2.45
CA PRO A 225 -22.01 -22.37 2.99
C PRO A 225 -20.86 -23.24 2.46
N ASP A 226 -20.51 -23.08 1.19
CA ASP A 226 -19.49 -23.88 0.51
C ASP A 226 -18.09 -23.26 0.58
N ALA A 227 -17.92 -22.18 1.34
CA ALA A 227 -16.64 -21.48 1.42
C ALA A 227 -15.60 -22.27 2.21
N GLN A 228 -14.39 -22.38 1.67
CA GLN A 228 -13.25 -22.88 2.43
C GLN A 228 -12.72 -21.77 3.32
N ARG A 229 -12.56 -22.04 4.62
CA ARG A 229 -12.19 -21.03 5.62
C ARG A 229 -10.88 -21.36 6.29
N TRP A 230 -10.09 -20.34 6.57
CA TRP A 230 -8.90 -20.45 7.41
C TRP A 230 -8.55 -19.10 8.02
N THR A 231 -7.71 -19.14 9.04
CA THR A 231 -7.28 -17.96 9.80
C THR A 231 -5.77 -17.84 9.74
N ILE A 232 -5.27 -16.60 9.66
CA ILE A 232 -3.84 -16.28 9.62
C ILE A 232 -3.53 -15.23 10.68
N GLY A 233 -2.41 -15.40 11.36
CA GLY A 233 -1.93 -14.45 12.37
C GLY A 233 -2.46 -14.71 13.77
N SER A 234 -1.93 -13.96 14.72
CA SER A 234 -2.39 -13.91 16.10
C SER A 234 -2.54 -12.46 16.51
N LEU A 235 -3.53 -12.20 17.36
CA LEU A 235 -3.54 -10.95 18.11
C LEU A 235 -2.36 -11.01 19.07
N ARG A 236 -1.58 -9.93 19.14
CA ARG A 236 -0.60 -9.80 20.22
C ARG A 236 -1.40 -9.69 21.51
N GLU A 237 -1.22 -10.64 22.42
CA GLU A 237 -1.62 -10.44 23.81
C GLU A 237 -0.78 -9.26 24.30
N GLU A 238 -1.40 -8.13 24.59
CA GLU A 238 -0.74 -7.10 25.37
C GLU A 238 -0.42 -7.76 26.72
N GLY A 239 0.88 -7.94 26.97
CA GLY A 239 1.37 -8.48 28.21
C GLY A 239 0.74 -7.70 29.36
N SER A 240 0.02 -8.42 30.21
CA SER A 240 -0.27 -8.03 31.57
C SER A 240 1.06 -7.83 32.29
N ASP A 241 1.65 -6.63 32.20
CA ASP A 241 2.59 -6.15 33.20
C ASP A 241 1.81 -5.91 34.50
N ALA A 242 1.55 -7.00 35.21
CA ALA A 242 1.19 -6.92 36.62
C ALA A 242 2.44 -6.43 37.37
N PRO A 243 2.34 -5.37 38.19
CA PRO A 243 3.48 -4.94 38.98
C PRO A 243 3.76 -6.02 40.02
N GLY A 244 4.94 -6.64 39.92
CA GLY A 244 5.48 -7.44 41.01
C GLY A 244 5.65 -6.54 42.23
N GLN A 245 4.68 -6.58 43.14
CA GLN A 245 4.90 -6.19 44.52
C GLN A 245 5.83 -7.25 45.12
N GLY A 246 7.11 -6.89 45.24
CA GLY A 246 8.04 -7.55 46.15
C GLY A 246 8.07 -6.76 47.45
N GLU A 247 7.53 -7.36 48.50
CA GLU A 247 7.89 -7.07 49.89
C GLU A 247 9.35 -7.45 50.17
#